data_AF-A0A949XQX7-F1
#
_entry.id   AF-A0A949XQX7-F1
#
_cell.length_a   1.000
_cell.length_b   1.000
_cell.length_c   1.000
_cell.angle_alpha   90.00
_cell.angle_beta   90.00
_cell.angle_gamma   90.00
#
_symmetry.space_group_name_H-M   'P 1'
#
loop_
_entity.id
_entity.type
_entity.pdbx_description
1 polymer ?
#
loop_
_entity_poly.entity_id
_entity_poly.type
_entity_poly.pdbx_seq_one_letter_code
_entity_poly.pdbx_strand_id
1 'polypeptide(L)' 'MFVQTRWQGRKMAVPLSQLETIEADETTNEAIGDWHYWVARGYRI' A
#
# COMPACT_ATOMS: atom_id res chain seq x y z
N MET A 1 -2.40 3.84 -6.84
CA MET A 1 -3.21 2.69 -6.37
C MET A 1 -3.82 2.96 -5.00
N PHE A 2 -5.11 2.67 -4.86
CA PHE A 2 -5.85 2.73 -3.59
C PHE A 2 -6.22 1.33 -3.14
N VAL A 3 -6.27 1.12 -1.82
CA VAL A 3 -6.74 -0.12 -1.19
C VAL A 3 -7.85 0.19 -0.20
N GLN A 4 -8.74 -0.78 0.02
CA GLN A 4 -9.79 -0.65 1.02
C GLN A 4 -9.26 -1.14 2.38
N THR A 5 -9.37 -0.31 3.41
CA THR A 5 -9.05 -0.65 4.79
C THR A 5 -10.26 -0.43 5.70
N ARG A 6 -10.20 -0.95 6.93
CA ARG A 6 -11.17 -0.67 7.99
C ARG A 6 -10.52 0.20 9.06
N TRP A 7 -11.13 1.33 9.37
CA TRP A 7 -10.69 2.22 10.43
C TRP A 7 -11.90 2.73 11.22
N GLN A 8 -11.86 2.62 12.55
CA GLN A 8 -12.95 3.02 13.45
C GLN A 8 -14.33 2.46 13.00
N GLY A 9 -14.35 1.18 12.60
CA GLY A 9 -15.55 0.49 12.12
C GLY A 9 -16.00 0.82 10.69
N ARG A 10 -15.39 1.81 10.02
CA ARG A 10 -15.76 2.26 8.66
C ARG A 10 -14.82 1.69 7.61
N LYS A 11 -15.34 1.42 6.41
CA LYS A 11 -14.53 1.11 5.22
C LYS A 11 -14.03 2.40 4.60
N MET A 12 -12.72 2.49 4.36
CA MET A 12 -12.09 3.66 3.76
C MET A 12 -11.15 3.23 2.63
N ALA A 13 -11.08 4.06 1.58
CA ALA A 13 -10.07 3.92 0.54
C ALA A 13 -8.85 4.77 0.92
N VAL A 14 -7.68 4.16 0.92
CA VAL A 14 -6.42 4.80 1.28
C VAL A 14 -5.39 4.52 0.17
N PRO A 15 -4.59 5.53 -0.26
CA PRO A 15 -3.41 5.26 -1.08
C PRO A 15 -2.54 4.16 -0.48
N LEU A 16 -2.20 3.14 -1.27
CA LEU A 16 -1.33 2.04 -0.80
C LEU A 16 0.05 2.58 -0.40
N SER A 17 0.52 3.62 -1.07
CA SER A 17 1.83 4.26 -0.82
C SER A 17 1.99 4.93 0.55
N GLN A 18 0.94 4.95 1.38
CA GLN A 18 1.02 5.49 2.74
C GLN A 18 1.04 4.39 3.81
N LEU A 19 0.94 3.12 3.40
CA LEU A 19 0.83 1.98 4.29
C LEU A 19 2.15 1.22 4.35
N GLU A 20 2.45 0.65 5.51
CA GLU A 20 3.56 -0.27 5.69
C GLU A 20 3.03 -1.66 6.08
N THR A 21 3.75 -2.71 5.70
CA THR A 21 3.46 -4.07 6.14
C THR A 21 3.96 -4.28 7.57
N ILE A 22 3.27 -5.14 8.32
CA ILE A 22 3.68 -5.51 9.69
C ILE A 22 4.12 -6.97 9.73
N GLU A 23 3.23 -7.90 9.37
CA GLU A 23 3.49 -9.34 9.33
C GLU A 23 2.93 -9.93 8.03
N ALA A 24 3.48 -9.48 6.90
CA ALA A 24 3.10 -9.99 5.58
C ALA A 24 4.10 -11.04 5.08
N ASP A 25 3.65 -11.91 4.17
CA ASP A 25 4.54 -12.84 3.48
C ASP A 25 5.54 -12.12 2.55
N GLU A 26 6.57 -12.84 2.13
CA GLU A 26 7.64 -12.32 1.27
C GLU A 26 7.09 -11.65 0.00
N THR A 27 6.21 -12.36 -0.71
CA THR A 27 5.56 -11.86 -1.93
C THR A 27 4.80 -10.55 -1.71
N THR A 28 4.11 -10.41 -0.58
CA THR A 28 3.35 -9.21 -0.25
C THR A 28 4.29 -8.05 0.10
N ASN A 29 5.38 -8.32 0.82
CA ASN A 29 6.39 -7.31 1.11
C ASN A 29 7.07 -6.81 -0.16
N GLU A 30 7.42 -7.71 -1.09
CA GLU A 30 7.99 -7.35 -2.39
C GLU A 30 7.04 -6.49 -3.20
N ALA A 31 5.77 -6.90 -3.33
CA ALA A 31 4.77 -6.15 -4.10
C ALA A 31 4.52 -4.73 -3.56
N ILE A 32 4.50 -4.57 -2.23
CA ILE A 32 4.36 -3.24 -1.59
C ILE A 32 5.63 -2.42 -1.76
N GLY A 33 6.81 -3.03 -1.63
CA GLY A 33 8.10 -2.39 -1.87
C GLY A 33 8.24 -1.87 -3.30
N ASP A 34 7.89 -2.68 -4.30
CA ASP A 34 7.90 -2.30 -5.72
C ASP A 34 6.96 -1.12 -5.99
N TRP A 35 5.77 -1.13 -5.38
CA TRP A 35 4.83 -0.02 -5.50
C TRP A 35 5.38 1.26 -4.85
N HIS A 36 6.01 1.16 -3.68
CA HIS A 36 6.66 2.29 -3.04
C HIS A 36 7.79 2.87 -3.89
N TYR A 37 8.62 2.00 -4.47
CA TYR A 37 9.69 2.38 -5.39
C TYR A 37 9.13 3.13 -6.61
N TRP A 38 8.09 2.59 -7.25
CA TRP A 38 7.45 3.22 -8.40
C TRP A 38 6.95 4.64 -8.10
N VAL A 39 6.27 4.81 -6.97
CA VAL A 39 5.77 6.13 -6.54
C VAL A 39 6.90 7.09 -6.18
N ALA A 40 7.96 6.61 -5.51
CA ALA A 40 9.14 7.41 -5.18
C ALA A 40 9.90 7.91 -6.41
N ARG A 41 9.85 7.15 -7.52
CA ARG A 41 10.37 7.54 -8.83
C ARG A 41 9.53 8.61 -9.54
N GLY A 42 8.41 9.03 -8.95
CA GLY A 42 7.52 10.06 -9.50
C GLY A 42 6.46 9.51 -10.44
N TYR A 43 6.37 8.19 -10.62
CA TYR A 43 5.35 7.58 -11.44
C TYR A 43 4.04 7.42 -10.66
N ARG A 44 2.93 7.87 -11.25
CA ARG A 44 1.59 7.75 -10.67
C ARG A 44 0.60 7.41 -11.79
N ILE A 45 -0.25 6.43 -11.53
CA ILE A 45 -1.34 5.98 -12.41
C ILE A 45 -2.64 6.11 -11.62
#